data_AF-A0A917DI58-F1
#
_entry.id   AF-A0A917DI58-F1
#
_cell.length_a   1.000
_cell.length_b   1.000
_cell.length_c   1.000
_cell.angle_alpha   90.00
_cell.angle_beta   90.00
_cell.angle_gamma   90.00
#
_symmetry.space_group_name_H-M   'P 1'
#
loop_
_entity.id
_entity.type
_entity.pdbx_description
1 polymer ?
#
loop_
_entity_poly.entity_id
_entity_poly.type
_entity_poly.pdbx_seq_one_letter_code
_entity_poly.pdbx_strand_id
1 'polypeptide(L)' 'MTNRAVPFRQADVTRALKGAKAAGMPVVRVEIDRDGKIVLLTAAVQDTLNPFDKWKAERDASQA' A
#
# COMPACT_ATOMS: atom_id res chain seq x y z
N MET A 1 4.31 37.37 11.45
CA MET A 1 4.59 35.95 11.17
C MET A 1 3.98 35.60 9.83
N THR A 2 4.79 35.38 8.79
CA THR A 2 4.29 35.00 7.47
C THR A 2 3.93 33.52 7.51
N ASN A 3 2.64 33.20 7.51
CA ASN A 3 2.18 31.81 7.44
C ASN A 3 2.50 31.26 6.05
N ARG A 4 3.59 30.49 5.93
CA ARG A 4 3.91 29.81 4.67
C ARG A 4 2.87 28.71 4.47
N ALA A 5 2.02 28.86 3.46
CA ALA A 5 1.03 27.84 3.12
C ALA A 5 1.74 26.49 2.89
N VAL A 6 1.31 25.47 3.64
CA VAL A 6 1.72 24.09 3.41
C VAL A 6 0.98 23.60 2.15
N PRO A 7 1.67 22.97 1.18
CA PRO A 7 1.07 22.66 -0.12
C PRO A 7 0.07 21.48 -0.08
N PHE A 8 -0.09 20.82 1.06
CA PHE A 8 -1.02 19.71 1.26
C PHE A 8 -1.75 19.82 2.60
N ARG A 9 -2.90 19.16 2.71
CA ARG A 9 -3.65 19.02 3.96
C ARG A 9 -3.64 17.56 4.43
N GLN A 10 -3.88 17.37 5.72
CA GLN A 10 -4.07 16.03 6.30
C GLN A 10 -5.21 15.26 5.60
N ALA A 11 -6.26 15.96 5.18
CA ALA A 11 -7.38 15.37 4.46
C ALA A 11 -6.96 14.73 3.14
N ASP A 12 -5.97 15.29 2.44
CA ASP A 12 -5.49 14.79 1.15
C ASP A 12 -4.75 13.45 1.34
N VAL A 13 -3.85 13.40 2.33
CA VAL A 13 -3.14 12.17 2.73
C VAL A 13 -4.14 11.08 3.16
N THR A 14 -5.13 11.45 3.95
CA THR A 14 -6.16 10.52 4.43
C THR A 14 -6.98 9.95 3.27
N ARG A 15 -7.37 10.78 2.30
CA ARG A 15 -8.11 10.35 1.11
C ARG A 15 -7.29 9.40 0.25
N ALA A 16 -6.02 9.72 0.00
CA ALA A 16 -5.15 8.87 -0.80
C ALA A 16 -4.96 7.47 -0.17
N LEU A 17 -4.68 7.42 1.14
CA LEU A 17 -4.52 6.16 1.87
C LEU A 17 -5.80 5.31 1.86
N LYS A 18 -6.96 5.94 2.09
CA LYS A 18 -8.25 5.23 2.05
C LYS A 18 -8.54 4.69 0.66
N GLY A 19 -8.28 5.47 -0.39
CA GLY A 19 -8.46 5.05 -1.79
C GLY A 19 -7.58 3.85 -2.14
N ALA A 20 -6.28 3.91 -1.83
CA ALA A 20 -5.36 2.80 -2.09
C ALA A 20 -5.77 1.53 -1.33
N LYS A 21 -6.14 1.64 -0.05
CA LYS A 21 -6.63 0.51 0.75
C LYS A 21 -7.92 -0.10 0.15
N ALA A 22 -8.87 0.73 -0.26
CA ALA A 22 -10.12 0.27 -0.87
C ALA A 22 -9.89 -0.42 -2.22
N ALA A 23 -8.86 -0.01 -2.96
CA ALA A 23 -8.42 -0.65 -4.20
C ALA A 23 -7.62 -1.95 -3.98
N GLY A 24 -7.48 -2.42 -2.73
CA GLY A 24 -6.69 -3.61 -2.42
C GLY A 24 -5.19 -3.42 -2.61
N MET A 25 -4.71 -2.17 -2.67
CA MET A 25 -3.29 -1.87 -2.83
C MET A 25 -2.64 -1.71 -1.45
N PRO A 26 -1.80 -2.66 -1.00
CA PRO A 26 -1.12 -2.53 0.28
C PRO A 26 -0.07 -1.43 0.20
N VAL A 27 -0.32 -0.30 0.86
CA VAL A 27 0.62 0.83 0.95
C VAL A 27 1.70 0.50 1.97
N VAL A 28 2.97 0.55 1.56
CA VAL A 28 4.12 0.28 2.42
C VAL A 28 4.89 1.53 2.81
N ARG A 29 4.75 2.61 2.03
CA ARG A 29 5.38 3.90 2.32
C ARG A 29 4.58 5.03 1.69
N VAL A 30 4.56 6.17 2.39
CA VAL A 30 4.04 7.44 1.88
C VAL A 30 5.16 8.46 1.90
N GLU A 31 5.38 9.12 0.77
CA GLU A 31 6.33 10.22 0.62
C GLU A 31 5.58 11.48 0.17
N ILE A 32 6.00 12.64 0.67
CA ILE A 32 5.43 13.93 0.28
C ILE A 32 6.58 14.84 -0.11
N ASP A 33 6.61 15.28 -1.36
CA ASP A 33 7.63 16.19 -1.87
C ASP A 33 7.32 17.65 -1.47
N ARG A 34 8.31 18.54 -1.58
CA ARG A 34 8.25 19.96 -1.21
C ARG A 34 7.16 20.74 -1.95
N ASP A 35 6.75 20.27 -3.13
CA ASP A 35 5.65 20.83 -3.93
C ASP A 35 4.26 20.35 -3.47
N GLY A 36 4.19 19.42 -2.51
CA GLY A 36 2.95 18.83 -2.01
C GLY A 36 2.50 17.57 -2.75
N LYS A 37 3.30 17.04 -3.69
CA LYS A 37 3.00 15.78 -4.36
C LYS A 37 3.06 14.63 -3.36
N ILE A 38 1.94 13.92 -3.22
CA ILE A 38 1.82 12.74 -2.36
C ILE A 38 2.06 11.48 -3.22
N VAL A 39 3.09 10.71 -2.87
CA VAL A 39 3.44 9.45 -3.52
C VAL A 39 3.19 8.29 -2.57
N LEU A 40 2.40 7.31 -3.00
CA LEU A 40 2.11 6.08 -2.25
C LEU A 40 2.88 4.95 -2.91
N LEU A 41 3.82 4.36 -2.19
CA LEU A 41 4.49 3.15 -2.63
C LEU A 41 3.66 1.96 -2.16
N THR A 42 3.30 1.08 -3.08
CA THR A 42 2.52 -0.12 -2.83
C THR A 42 3.38 -1.36 -3.02
N ALA A 43 3.13 -2.39 -2.23
CA ALA A 43 3.73 -3.70 -2.48
C ALA A 43 2.92 -4.40 -3.59
N ALA A 44 3.62 -4.97 -4.58
CA ALA A 44 3.03 -6.00 -5.40
C ALA A 44 2.79 -7.22 -4.51
N VAL A 45 1.55 -7.67 -4.39
CA VAL A 45 1.26 -8.99 -3.82
C VAL A 45 1.72 -10.00 -4.87
N GLN A 46 2.98 -10.42 -4.77
CA GLN A 46 3.44 -11.61 -5.47
C GLN A 46 3.03 -12.81 -4.64
N ASP A 47 2.38 -13.80 -5.26
CA ASP A 47 2.25 -15.13 -4.68
C ASP A 47 3.69 -15.61 -4.41
N THR A 48 4.07 -15.64 -3.14
CA THR A 48 5.44 -15.94 -2.70
C THR A 48 5.82 -17.40 -2.92
N LEU A 49 4.81 -18.25 -3.18
CA LEU A 49 4.99 -19.67 -3.46
C LEU A 49 4.97 -19.92 -4.96
N ASN A 50 5.93 -20.71 -5.44
CA ASN A 50 5.82 -21.27 -6.77
C ASN A 50 4.59 -22.23 -6.82
N PRO A 51 4.07 -22.55 -8.01
CA PRO A 51 2.87 -23.36 -8.14
C PRO A 51 2.95 -24.74 -7.46
N PHE A 52 4.14 -25.34 -7.37
CA PHE A 52 4.34 -26.64 -6.73
C PHE A 52 4.21 -26.55 -5.20
N ASP A 53 4.81 -25.53 -4.58
CA ASP A 53 4.74 -25.32 -3.14
C ASP A 53 3.31 -24.99 -2.68
N LYS A 54 2.57 -24.24 -3.51
CA LYS A 54 1.15 -23.95 -3.29
C LYS A 54 0.30 -25.23 -3.31
N TRP A 55 0.47 -26.07 -4.32
CA TRP A 55 -0.22 -27.37 -4.42
C TRP A 55 0.11 -28.30 -3.24
N LYS A 56 1.38 -28.34 -2.82
CA LYS A 56 1.82 -29.19 -1.72
C LYS A 56 1.17 -28.76 -0.40
N ALA A 57 1.15 -27.45 -0.11
CA ALA A 57 0.52 -26.93 1.10
C ALA A 57 -0.98 -27.25 1.18
N GLU A 58 -1.71 -27.19 0.07
CA GLU A 58 -3.13 -27.57 0.00
C GLU A 58 -3.35 -29.07 0.30
N ARG A 59 -2.44 -29.92 -0.15
CA ARG A 59 -2.48 -31.37 0.08
C ARG A 59 -2.15 -31.74 1.52
N ASP A 60 -1.11 -31.15 2.09
CA ASP A 60 -0.70 -31.39 3.47
C ASP A 60 -1.79 -30.91 4.46
N ALA A 61 -2.46 -29.78 4.16
CA ALA A 61 -3.57 -29.27 4.97
C ALA A 61 -4.84 -30.16 4.96
N SER A 62 -4.99 -31.03 3.96
CA SER A 62 -6.14 -31.94 3.83
C SER A 62 -5.92 -33.30 4.52
N GLN A 63 -4.70 -33.56 4.98
CA GLN A 63 -4.28 -34.83 5.59
C GLN A 63 -4.19 -34.78 7.12
N ALA A 64 -4.39 -33.59 7.72
CA ALA A 64 -4.40 -33.36 9.17
C ALA A 64 -5.83 -33.22 9.70
#